data_AF-A0A5K3FML6-F1
#
_entry.id   AF-A0A5K3FML6-F1
#
_cell.length_a   1.000
_cell.length_b   1.000
_cell.length_c   1.000
_cell.angle_alpha   90.00
_cell.angle_beta   90.00
_cell.angle_gamma   90.00
#
_symmetry.space_group_name_H-M   'P 1'
#
loop_
_entity.id
_entity.type
_entity.pdbx_description
1 polymer ?
#
loop_
_entity_poly.entity_id
_entity_poly.type
_entity_poly.pdbx_seq_one_letter_code
_entity_poly.pdbx_strand_id
1 'polypeptide(L)'
;MGCVISCGLKLVLQVFNTVLCIAFLLVALIGLLLRTSSTFVQSILNKVFAHIQHEQAEKISNFVIQNSKGISTILIVVGLALAALCLVGCIASCCGCSILLIVYAAVLALLVVAQIVAVSYISTNPNKVTQYLVDGMDKLLVYYNNNQSREHEAAKSIWDALMSFDPICCGMNNYTDLTVTDLPEACCNHTTTPNSPTTCNKTSAQSANVPGCKAKINNFTMANLNMIKYVGIGAILLQAALFVITILTICL
;
A
#
# COMPACT_ATOMS: atom_id res chain seq x y z
N MET A 1 2.88 7.08 -45.45
CA MET A 1 3.71 6.71 -44.29
C MET A 1 2.99 6.89 -42.95
N GLY A 2 2.12 7.91 -42.77
CA GLY A 2 1.38 8.14 -41.51
C GLY A 2 0.49 7.00 -41.02
N CYS A 3 -0.21 6.29 -41.91
CA CYS A 3 -1.12 5.19 -41.53
C CYS A 3 -0.41 4.00 -40.86
N VAL A 4 0.82 3.68 -41.28
CA VAL A 4 1.63 2.60 -40.68
C VAL A 4 2.12 2.99 -39.28
N ILE A 5 2.49 4.27 -39.09
CA ILE A 5 2.95 4.80 -37.80
C ILE A 5 1.79 4.88 -36.80
N SER A 6 0.62 5.37 -37.21
CA SER A 6 -0.59 5.42 -36.37
C SER A 6 -1.04 4.02 -35.94
N CYS A 7 -1.00 3.04 -36.86
CA CYS A 7 -1.33 1.64 -36.55
C CYS A 7 -0.32 1.02 -35.55
N GLY A 8 0.98 1.24 -35.77
CA GLY A 8 2.02 0.76 -34.86
C GLY A 8 1.90 1.34 -33.45
N LEU A 9 1.57 2.64 -33.35
CA LEU A 9 1.45 3.32 -32.06
C LEU A 9 0.22 2.86 -31.26
N LYS A 10 -0.91 2.62 -31.93
CA LYS A 10 -2.11 1.98 -31.33
C LYS A 10 -1.80 0.59 -30.81
N LEU A 11 -1.05 -0.20 -31.59
CA LEU A 11 -0.63 -1.54 -31.19
C LEU A 11 0.26 -1.50 -29.94
N VAL A 12 1.25 -0.60 -29.91
CA VAL A 12 2.10 -0.39 -28.72
C VAL A 12 1.26 -0.01 -27.50
N LEU A 13 0.38 1.00 -27.64
CA LEU A 13 -0.48 1.46 -26.55
C LEU A 13 -1.41 0.36 -26.04
N GLN A 14 -1.96 -0.46 -26.94
CA GLN A 14 -2.82 -1.58 -26.61
C GLN A 14 -2.06 -2.70 -25.88
N VAL A 15 -0.88 -3.07 -26.36
CA VAL A 15 -0.04 -4.10 -25.72
C VAL A 15 0.34 -3.66 -24.31
N PHE A 16 0.84 -2.44 -24.15
CA PHE A 16 1.21 -1.91 -22.82
C PHE A 16 0.02 -1.88 -21.86
N ASN A 17 -1.12 -1.31 -22.27
CA ASN A 17 -2.30 -1.25 -21.40
C ASN A 17 -2.87 -2.64 -21.10
N THR A 18 -2.77 -3.60 -22.04
CA THR A 18 -3.25 -4.97 -21.79
C THR A 18 -2.37 -5.67 -20.76
N VAL A 19 -1.05 -5.56 -20.89
CA VAL A 19 -0.10 -6.14 -19.91
C VAL A 19 -0.31 -5.52 -18.54
N LEU A 20 -0.45 -4.19 -18.45
CA LEU A 20 -0.71 -3.50 -17.18
C LEU A 20 -2.07 -3.87 -16.59
N CYS A 21 -3.12 -3.97 -17.41
CA CYS A 21 -4.44 -4.40 -16.98
C CYS A 21 -4.40 -5.79 -16.34
N ILE A 22 -3.76 -6.75 -17.01
CA ILE A 22 -3.57 -8.11 -16.48
C ILE A 22 -2.79 -8.07 -15.17
N ALA A 23 -1.69 -7.31 -15.11
CA ALA A 23 -0.89 -7.18 -13.88
C ALA A 23 -1.72 -6.62 -12.71
N PHE A 24 -2.52 -5.58 -12.93
CA PHE A 24 -3.37 -5.00 -11.88
C PHE A 24 -4.54 -5.89 -11.48
N LEU A 25 -5.12 -6.66 -12.41
CA LEU A 25 -6.10 -7.70 -12.10
C LEU A 25 -5.49 -8.81 -11.25
N LEU A 26 -4.25 -9.23 -11.53
CA LEU A 26 -3.54 -10.19 -10.70
C LEU A 26 -3.28 -9.63 -9.29
N VAL A 27 -2.90 -8.36 -9.16
CA VAL A 27 -2.76 -7.69 -7.84
C VAL A 27 -4.09 -7.67 -7.08
N ALA A 28 -5.19 -7.32 -7.75
CA ALA A 28 -6.52 -7.34 -7.13
C ALA A 28 -6.95 -8.76 -6.73
N LEU A 29 -6.65 -9.77 -7.55
CA LEU A 29 -6.91 -11.18 -7.25
C LEU A 29 -6.09 -11.64 -6.04
N ILE A 30 -4.80 -11.27 -5.96
CA ILE A 30 -3.97 -11.55 -4.78
C ILE A 30 -4.60 -10.88 -3.56
N GLY A 31 -5.03 -9.62 -3.66
CA GLY A 31 -5.77 -8.94 -2.60
C GLY A 31 -7.01 -9.74 -2.15
N LEU A 32 -7.84 -10.20 -3.08
CA LEU A 32 -9.03 -11.00 -2.77
C LEU A 32 -8.69 -12.32 -2.07
N LEU A 33 -7.65 -13.01 -2.53
CA LEU A 33 -7.19 -14.27 -1.94
C LEU A 33 -6.58 -14.06 -0.55
N LEU A 34 -5.85 -12.96 -0.33
CA LEU A 34 -5.35 -12.57 1.00
C LEU A 34 -6.51 -12.31 1.97
N ARG A 35 -7.67 -11.87 1.48
CA ARG A 35 -8.86 -11.63 2.31
C ARG A 35 -9.54 -12.92 2.76
N THR A 36 -9.62 -13.90 1.87
CA THR A 36 -10.50 -15.06 2.03
C THR A 36 -9.76 -16.31 2.48
N SER A 37 -8.46 -16.42 2.21
CA SER A 37 -7.72 -17.68 2.37
C SER A 37 -6.43 -17.50 3.18
N SER A 38 -6.45 -17.95 4.43
CA SER A 38 -5.27 -18.06 5.28
C SER A 38 -4.25 -19.07 4.75
N THR A 39 -4.70 -20.13 4.08
CA THR A 39 -3.83 -21.14 3.46
C THR A 39 -3.10 -20.60 2.22
N PHE A 40 -3.75 -19.73 1.44
CA PHE A 40 -3.13 -19.05 0.31
C PHE A 40 -2.07 -18.05 0.77
N VAL A 41 -2.38 -17.28 1.82
CA VAL A 41 -1.40 -16.38 2.49
C VAL A 41 -0.14 -17.17 2.85
N GLN A 42 -0.28 -18.28 3.58
CA GLN A 42 0.86 -19.13 3.96
C GLN A 42 1.61 -19.71 2.75
N SER A 43 0.89 -20.12 1.70
CA SER A 43 1.51 -20.68 0.49
C SER A 43 2.31 -19.66 -0.32
N ILE A 44 1.82 -18.42 -0.45
CA ILE A 44 2.57 -17.35 -1.11
C ILE A 44 3.81 -17.01 -0.30
N LEU A 45 3.66 -16.87 1.01
CA LEU A 45 4.76 -16.52 1.91
C LEU A 45 5.86 -17.58 1.82
N ASN A 46 5.52 -18.86 1.93
CA ASN A 46 6.48 -19.95 1.78
C ASN A 46 7.21 -19.94 0.42
N LYS A 47 6.52 -19.63 -0.69
CA LYS A 47 7.14 -19.55 -2.02
C LYS A 47 8.04 -18.33 -2.21
N VAL A 48 7.61 -17.15 -1.75
CA VAL A 48 8.39 -15.92 -1.85
C VAL A 48 9.63 -16.01 -0.96
N PHE A 49 9.49 -16.55 0.24
CA PHE A 49 10.58 -16.67 1.21
C PHE A 49 11.54 -17.82 0.93
N ALA A 50 11.13 -18.86 0.19
CA ALA A 50 12.07 -19.82 -0.37
C ALA A 50 13.08 -19.16 -1.34
N HIS A 51 12.82 -17.93 -1.80
CA HIS A 51 13.69 -17.19 -2.71
C HIS A 51 14.45 -16.02 -2.07
N ILE A 52 14.21 -15.72 -0.78
CA ILE A 52 14.83 -14.59 -0.07
C ILE A 52 15.59 -15.09 1.16
N GLN A 53 16.79 -14.55 1.39
CA GLN A 53 17.67 -14.85 2.52
C GLN A 53 16.91 -14.75 3.87
N HIS A 54 16.99 -15.83 4.66
CA HIS A 54 16.04 -16.25 5.70
C HIS A 54 15.70 -15.25 6.83
N GLU A 55 16.49 -14.20 7.07
CA GLU A 55 16.35 -13.37 8.28
C GLU A 55 15.21 -12.33 8.22
N GLN A 56 14.88 -11.81 7.03
CA GLN A 56 13.80 -10.81 6.84
C GLN A 56 12.45 -11.44 6.50
N ALA A 57 12.49 -12.68 6.03
CA ALA A 57 11.36 -13.40 5.48
C ALA A 57 10.26 -13.68 6.52
N GLU A 58 10.64 -14.21 7.68
CA GLU A 58 9.71 -14.57 8.74
C GLU A 58 8.95 -13.35 9.28
N LYS A 59 9.62 -12.21 9.40
CA LYS A 59 9.04 -10.96 9.90
C LYS A 59 7.99 -10.38 8.93
N ILE A 60 8.28 -10.41 7.63
CA ILE A 60 7.33 -9.97 6.60
C ILE A 60 6.13 -10.94 6.54
N SER A 61 6.37 -12.25 6.72
CA SER A 61 5.31 -13.28 6.80
C SER A 61 4.30 -12.96 7.89
N ASN A 62 4.79 -12.78 9.12
CA ASN A 62 3.96 -12.55 10.29
C ASN A 62 3.20 -11.22 10.16
N PHE A 63 3.82 -10.19 9.61
CA PHE A 63 3.16 -8.94 9.31
C PHE A 63 2.02 -9.09 8.29
N VAL A 64 2.27 -9.79 7.18
CA VAL A 64 1.25 -9.99 6.13
C VAL A 64 0.10 -10.86 6.65
N ILE A 65 0.37 -11.89 7.46
CA ILE A 65 -0.66 -12.74 8.07
C ILE A 65 -1.54 -11.93 9.03
N GLN A 66 -0.91 -11.22 9.97
CA GLN A 66 -1.63 -10.48 11.02
C GLN A 66 -2.44 -9.31 10.45
N ASN A 67 -2.03 -8.74 9.32
CA ASN A 67 -2.60 -7.51 8.77
C ASN A 67 -3.15 -7.68 7.35
N SER A 68 -3.40 -8.94 7.00
CA SER A 68 -3.91 -9.39 5.70
C SER A 68 -5.17 -8.63 5.28
N LYS A 69 -6.10 -8.34 6.22
CA LYS A 69 -7.35 -7.61 5.95
C LYS A 69 -7.12 -6.19 5.38
N GLY A 70 -6.27 -5.40 6.03
CA GLY A 70 -5.98 -4.02 5.62
C GLY A 70 -5.23 -3.97 4.29
N ILE A 71 -4.16 -4.77 4.18
CA ILE A 71 -3.34 -4.90 2.98
C ILE A 71 -4.20 -5.36 1.80
N SER A 72 -4.98 -6.43 1.99
CA SER A 72 -5.92 -6.96 1.00
C SER A 72 -6.86 -5.89 0.45
N THR A 73 -7.49 -5.10 1.33
CA THR A 73 -8.46 -4.09 0.93
C THR A 73 -7.84 -3.05 0.02
N ILE A 74 -6.63 -2.58 0.35
CA ILE A 74 -5.88 -1.62 -0.48
C ILE A 74 -5.52 -2.26 -1.83
N LEU A 75 -5.02 -3.49 -1.84
CA LEU A 75 -4.66 -4.20 -3.07
C LEU A 75 -5.87 -4.38 -4.01
N ILE A 76 -7.05 -4.72 -3.47
CA ILE A 76 -8.28 -4.88 -4.26
C ILE A 76 -8.70 -3.54 -4.86
N VAL A 77 -8.82 -2.49 -4.04
CA VAL A 77 -9.34 -1.18 -4.49
C VAL A 77 -8.40 -0.55 -5.50
N VAL A 78 -7.11 -0.48 -5.19
CA VAL A 78 -6.11 0.13 -6.07
C VAL A 78 -5.94 -0.71 -7.34
N GLY A 79 -5.86 -2.04 -7.20
CA GLY A 79 -5.73 -2.95 -8.34
C GLY A 79 -6.90 -2.84 -9.31
N LEU A 80 -8.14 -2.84 -8.83
CA LEU A 80 -9.32 -2.70 -9.70
C LEU A 80 -9.42 -1.31 -10.34
N ALA A 81 -9.10 -0.24 -9.60
CA ALA A 81 -9.12 1.12 -10.14
C ALA A 81 -8.10 1.30 -11.27
N LEU A 82 -6.87 0.81 -11.08
CA LEU A 82 -5.82 0.87 -12.11
C LEU A 82 -6.12 -0.06 -13.29
N ALA A 83 -6.66 -1.26 -13.04
CA ALA A 83 -7.10 -2.16 -14.11
C ALA A 83 -8.21 -1.53 -14.96
N ALA A 84 -9.17 -0.84 -14.35
CA ALA A 84 -10.22 -0.12 -15.07
C ALA A 84 -9.63 1.00 -15.96
N LEU A 85 -8.67 1.76 -15.45
CA LEU A 85 -7.97 2.78 -16.23
C LEU A 85 -7.23 2.17 -17.44
N CYS A 86 -6.54 1.05 -17.24
CA CYS A 86 -5.86 0.34 -18.33
C CYS A 86 -6.86 -0.25 -19.34
N LEU A 87 -8.01 -0.78 -18.88
CA LEU A 87 -9.06 -1.28 -19.74
C LEU A 87 -9.63 -0.17 -20.64
N VAL A 88 -9.84 1.03 -20.09
CA VAL A 88 -10.22 2.21 -20.88
C VAL A 88 -9.17 2.49 -21.95
N GLY A 89 -7.87 2.44 -21.63
CA GLY A 89 -6.78 2.59 -22.60
C GLY A 89 -6.80 1.52 -23.70
N CYS A 90 -7.08 0.25 -23.35
CA CYS A 90 -7.22 -0.84 -24.33
C CYS A 90 -8.40 -0.61 -25.27
N ILE A 91 -9.57 -0.28 -24.74
CA ILE A 91 -10.79 -0.02 -25.53
C ILE A 91 -10.59 1.21 -26.43
N ALA A 92 -9.97 2.26 -25.90
CA ALA A 92 -9.67 3.49 -26.63
C ALA A 92 -8.79 3.21 -27.87
N SER A 93 -7.75 2.39 -27.70
CA SER A 93 -6.86 2.02 -28.79
C SER A 93 -7.51 1.08 -29.81
N CYS A 94 -8.25 0.06 -29.35
CA CYS A 94 -8.87 -0.97 -30.19
C CYS A 94 -10.04 -0.41 -31.04
N CYS A 95 -10.93 0.37 -30.43
CA CYS A 95 -12.09 0.93 -31.12
C CYS A 95 -11.76 2.18 -31.94
N GLY A 96 -10.53 2.71 -31.85
CA GLY A 96 -10.13 3.94 -32.52
C GLY A 96 -10.95 5.16 -32.12
N CYS A 97 -11.60 5.13 -30.95
CA CYS A 97 -12.49 6.21 -30.51
C CYS A 97 -11.67 7.39 -29.99
N SER A 98 -11.57 8.46 -30.79
CA SER A 98 -10.80 9.66 -30.44
C SER A 98 -11.26 10.31 -29.13
N ILE A 99 -12.56 10.30 -28.83
CA ILE A 99 -13.10 10.85 -27.58
C ILE A 99 -12.56 10.07 -26.38
N LEU A 100 -12.54 8.72 -26.46
CA LEU A 100 -12.07 7.89 -25.36
C LEU A 100 -10.56 8.01 -25.16
N LEU A 101 -9.78 8.18 -26.25
CA LEU A 101 -8.36 8.52 -26.18
C LEU A 101 -8.11 9.87 -25.51
N ILE A 102 -8.93 10.89 -25.79
CA ILE A 102 -8.83 12.21 -25.14
C ILE A 102 -9.13 12.11 -23.64
N VAL A 103 -10.19 11.38 -23.26
CA VAL A 103 -10.51 11.15 -21.84
C VAL A 103 -9.37 10.42 -21.13
N TYR A 104 -8.84 9.36 -21.75
CA TYR A 104 -7.69 8.62 -21.22
C TYR A 104 -6.45 9.54 -21.06
N ALA A 105 -6.13 10.35 -22.07
CA ALA A 105 -5.04 11.31 -22.01
C ALA A 105 -5.24 12.36 -20.89
N ALA A 106 -6.47 12.85 -20.70
CA ALA A 106 -6.79 13.81 -19.64
C ALA A 106 -6.60 13.20 -18.25
N VAL A 107 -7.00 11.94 -18.05
CA VAL A 107 -6.78 11.22 -16.78
C VAL A 107 -5.29 11.00 -16.54
N LEU A 108 -4.53 10.57 -17.56
CA LEU A 108 -3.07 10.44 -17.44
C LEU A 108 -2.39 11.77 -17.09
N ALA A 109 -2.77 12.86 -17.74
CA ALA A 109 -2.23 14.19 -17.46
C ALA A 109 -2.50 14.62 -16.01
N LEU A 110 -3.74 14.41 -15.53
CA LEU A 110 -4.10 14.71 -14.14
C LEU A 110 -3.27 13.90 -13.15
N LEU A 111 -3.07 12.60 -13.41
CA LEU A 111 -2.25 11.73 -12.57
C LEU A 111 -0.79 12.17 -12.55
N VAL A 112 -0.21 12.51 -13.71
CA VAL A 112 1.18 13.00 -13.81
C VAL A 112 1.34 14.29 -12.99
N VAL A 113 0.42 15.25 -13.13
CA VAL A 113 0.47 16.49 -12.35
C VAL A 113 0.37 16.21 -10.84
N ALA A 114 -0.58 15.37 -10.42
CA ALA A 114 -0.74 14.99 -9.02
C ALA A 114 0.52 14.31 -8.45
N GLN A 115 1.15 13.42 -9.22
CA GLN A 115 2.38 12.74 -8.83
C GLN A 115 3.57 13.70 -8.76
N ILE A 116 3.72 14.62 -9.71
CA ILE A 116 4.77 15.65 -9.67
C ILE A 116 4.64 16.50 -8.41
N VAL A 117 3.42 16.95 -8.08
CA VAL A 117 3.15 17.71 -6.85
C VAL A 117 3.51 16.89 -5.62
N ALA A 118 3.07 15.63 -5.55
CA ALA A 118 3.35 14.75 -4.43
C ALA A 118 4.86 14.49 -4.25
N VAL A 119 5.57 14.09 -5.31
CA VAL A 119 7.01 13.82 -5.27
C VAL A 119 7.81 15.08 -4.95
N SER A 120 7.42 16.24 -5.49
CA SER A 120 8.07 17.53 -5.20
C SER A 120 7.87 17.92 -3.73
N TYR A 121 6.67 17.74 -3.20
CA TYR A 121 6.37 18.01 -1.80
C TYR A 121 7.17 17.11 -0.86
N ILE A 122 7.19 15.80 -1.13
CA ILE A 122 7.96 14.81 -0.37
C ILE A 122 9.46 15.15 -0.40
N SER A 123 9.97 15.61 -1.54
CA SER A 123 11.38 15.94 -1.71
C SER A 123 11.81 17.20 -0.95
N THR A 124 10.92 18.19 -0.86
CA THR A 124 11.21 19.49 -0.26
C THR A 124 10.90 19.54 1.24
N ASN A 125 9.93 18.76 1.70
CA ASN A 125 9.42 18.82 3.07
C ASN A 125 9.39 17.44 3.75
N PRO A 126 10.51 16.69 3.81
CA PRO A 126 10.51 15.33 4.37
C PRO A 126 10.03 15.28 5.83
N ASN A 127 10.43 16.26 6.65
CA ASN A 127 10.01 16.34 8.04
C ASN A 127 8.49 16.58 8.19
N LYS A 128 7.89 17.40 7.32
CA LYS A 128 6.43 17.64 7.36
C LYS A 128 5.66 16.41 6.92
N VAL A 129 6.15 15.67 5.93
CA VAL A 129 5.55 14.38 5.53
C VAL A 129 5.55 13.40 6.69
N THR A 130 6.66 13.30 7.41
CA THR A 130 6.75 12.49 8.62
C THR A 130 5.76 12.95 9.70
N GLN A 131 5.64 14.25 9.93
CA GLN A 131 4.65 14.81 10.88
C GLN A 131 3.21 14.48 10.47
N TYR A 132 2.84 14.67 9.20
CA TYR A 132 1.51 14.32 8.72
C TYR A 132 1.20 12.83 8.86
N LEU A 133 2.20 11.97 8.69
CA LEU A 133 2.01 10.55 8.92
C LEU A 133 1.76 10.25 10.39
N VAL A 134 2.52 10.86 11.30
CA VAL A 134 2.28 10.73 12.75
C VAL A 134 0.88 11.23 13.11
N ASP A 135 0.49 12.43 12.66
CA ASP A 135 -0.84 13.00 12.92
C ASP A 135 -1.96 12.12 12.33
N GLY A 136 -1.73 11.54 11.15
CA GLY A 136 -2.64 10.61 10.51
C GLY A 136 -2.80 9.32 11.32
N MET A 137 -1.70 8.77 11.83
CA MET A 137 -1.70 7.59 12.70
C MET A 137 -2.38 7.88 14.05
N ASP A 138 -2.18 9.07 14.64
CA ASP A 138 -2.88 9.51 15.84
C ASP A 138 -4.40 9.58 15.62
N LYS A 139 -4.84 10.17 14.50
CA LYS A 139 -6.27 10.16 14.13
C LYS A 139 -6.79 8.74 13.92
N LEU A 140 -5.98 7.86 13.33
CA LEU A 140 -6.34 6.46 13.14
C LEU A 140 -6.48 5.72 14.49
N LEU A 141 -5.71 6.09 15.50
CA LEU A 141 -5.80 5.51 16.85
C LEU A 141 -7.15 5.83 17.52
N VAL A 142 -7.79 6.94 17.16
CA VAL A 142 -9.15 7.25 17.62
C VAL A 142 -10.16 6.20 17.11
N TYR A 143 -10.06 5.81 15.84
CA TYR A 143 -10.90 4.75 15.26
C TYR A 143 -10.54 3.37 15.80
N TYR A 144 -9.27 3.14 16.13
CA TYR A 144 -8.84 1.93 16.83
C TYR A 144 -9.55 1.79 18.17
N ASN A 145 -9.63 2.88 18.95
CA ASN A 145 -10.22 2.87 20.27
C ASN A 145 -11.76 2.85 20.27
N ASN A 146 -12.40 3.20 19.14
CA ASN A 146 -13.85 3.23 19.01
C ASN A 146 -14.40 1.99 18.29
N ASN A 147 -14.80 0.97 19.05
CA ASN A 147 -15.34 -0.29 18.52
C ASN A 147 -16.70 -0.15 17.78
N GLN A 148 -17.39 0.99 17.90
CA GLN A 148 -18.64 1.27 17.19
C GLN A 148 -18.41 1.93 15.82
N SER A 149 -17.17 2.35 15.52
CA SER A 149 -16.84 3.00 14.25
C SER A 149 -16.82 1.99 13.10
N ARG A 150 -17.32 2.38 11.92
CA ARG A 150 -17.23 1.56 10.70
C ARG A 150 -15.78 1.32 10.28
N GLU A 151 -14.91 2.25 10.66
CA GLU A 151 -13.48 2.31 10.36
C GLU A 151 -12.64 1.50 11.37
N HIS A 152 -13.26 0.98 12.45
CA HIS A 152 -12.58 0.29 13.54
C HIS A 152 -11.74 -0.90 13.05
N GLU A 153 -12.31 -1.80 12.24
CA GLU A 153 -11.59 -2.98 11.72
C GLU A 153 -10.37 -2.59 10.87
N ALA A 154 -10.46 -1.52 10.09
CA ALA A 154 -9.36 -1.04 9.27
C ALA A 154 -8.27 -0.39 10.14
N ALA A 155 -8.66 0.46 11.09
CA ALA A 155 -7.76 1.07 12.04
C ALA A 155 -7.06 0.03 12.93
N LYS A 156 -7.80 -0.98 13.39
CA LYS A 156 -7.31 -2.12 14.14
C LYS A 156 -6.26 -2.89 13.36
N SER A 157 -6.57 -3.25 12.12
CA SER A 157 -5.64 -3.96 11.24
C SER A 157 -4.37 -3.17 10.97
N ILE A 158 -4.40 -1.84 10.91
CA ILE A 158 -3.19 -1.03 10.65
C ILE A 158 -2.34 -0.89 11.91
N TRP A 159 -2.97 -0.64 13.06
CA TRP A 159 -2.26 -0.46 14.32
C TRP A 159 -1.68 -1.77 14.86
N ASP A 160 -2.42 -2.87 14.78
CA ASP A 160 -1.89 -4.20 15.16
C ASP A 160 -0.65 -4.52 14.29
N ALA A 161 -0.67 -4.14 13.01
CA ALA A 161 0.49 -4.26 12.11
C ALA A 161 1.70 -3.48 12.59
N LEU A 162 1.45 -2.20 12.87
CA LEU A 162 2.49 -1.29 13.26
C LEU A 162 3.11 -1.73 14.59
N MET A 163 2.31 -2.22 15.54
CA MET A 163 2.78 -2.63 16.86
C MET A 163 3.59 -3.93 16.79
N SER A 164 3.16 -4.91 15.99
CA SER A 164 3.80 -6.23 15.90
C SER A 164 5.07 -6.27 15.04
N PHE A 165 5.27 -5.32 14.11
CA PHE A 165 6.48 -5.31 13.28
C PHE A 165 7.74 -5.01 14.11
N ASP A 166 8.91 -5.51 13.75
CA ASP A 166 10.15 -5.21 14.48
C ASP A 166 10.70 -3.82 14.08
N PRO A 167 11.10 -2.92 15.02
CA PRO A 167 11.04 -3.05 16.48
C PRO A 167 9.61 -2.98 17.02
N ILE A 168 9.27 -3.91 17.92
CA ILE A 168 7.95 -3.95 18.59
C ILE A 168 7.71 -2.61 19.31
N CYS A 169 6.50 -2.09 19.20
CA CYS A 169 6.08 -0.86 19.86
C CYS A 169 4.60 -0.94 20.30
N CYS A 170 4.16 -0.06 21.19
CA CYS A 170 2.79 -0.07 21.70
C CYS A 170 2.22 1.34 21.88
N GLY A 171 1.07 1.61 21.25
CA GLY A 171 0.46 2.94 21.21
C GLY A 171 1.33 3.98 20.48
N MET A 172 0.90 5.23 20.43
CA MET A 172 1.72 6.28 19.81
C MET A 172 2.92 6.62 20.69
N ASN A 173 2.64 6.88 21.96
CA ASN A 173 3.59 7.22 23.00
C ASN A 173 3.85 6.04 23.93
N ASN A 174 2.78 5.30 24.30
CA ASN A 174 2.85 4.09 25.13
C ASN A 174 1.49 3.34 25.17
N TYR A 175 1.42 2.26 25.95
CA TYR A 175 0.22 1.44 26.11
C TYR A 175 -1.02 2.18 26.68
N THR A 176 -0.86 3.33 27.35
CA THR A 176 -2.00 4.08 27.90
C THR A 176 -2.83 4.78 26.84
N ASP A 177 -2.29 4.96 25.63
CA ASP A 177 -3.03 5.52 24.49
C ASP A 177 -4.15 4.59 23.99
N LEU A 178 -4.10 3.30 24.38
CA LEU A 178 -5.09 2.29 24.07
C LEU A 178 -6.18 2.25 25.16
N THR A 179 -7.41 2.57 24.78
CA THR A 179 -8.57 2.55 25.70
C THR A 179 -9.32 1.21 25.68
N VAL A 180 -8.92 0.29 24.81
CA VAL A 180 -9.44 -1.08 24.73
C VAL A 180 -9.06 -1.90 25.97
N THR A 181 -9.91 -2.86 26.32
CA THR A 181 -9.71 -3.74 27.48
C THR A 181 -8.61 -4.77 27.21
N ASP A 182 -8.67 -5.40 26.04
CA ASP A 182 -7.67 -6.35 25.57
C ASP A 182 -6.68 -5.63 24.66
N LEU A 183 -5.43 -5.55 25.09
CA LEU A 183 -4.36 -4.94 24.30
C LEU A 183 -3.78 -5.97 23.32
N PRO A 184 -3.18 -5.52 22.19
CA PRO A 184 -2.39 -6.38 21.33
C PRO A 184 -1.27 -7.07 22.09
N GLU A 185 -0.98 -8.33 21.78
CA GLU A 185 0.11 -9.10 22.42
C GLU A 185 1.48 -8.40 22.31
N ALA A 186 1.69 -7.66 21.22
CA ALA A 186 2.86 -6.82 21.00
C ALA A 186 3.12 -5.83 22.16
N CYS A 187 2.07 -5.37 22.85
CA CYS A 187 2.18 -4.46 23.99
C CYS A 187 2.67 -5.12 25.29
N CYS A 188 2.65 -6.45 25.38
CA CYS A 188 3.05 -7.20 26.56
C CYS A 188 4.42 -7.88 26.42
N ASN A 189 5.14 -7.63 25.31
CA ASN A 189 6.47 -8.18 25.05
C ASN A 189 6.54 -9.71 25.27
N HIS A 190 5.58 -10.45 24.74
CA HIS A 190 5.58 -11.90 24.82
C HIS A 190 6.72 -12.48 23.97
N THR A 191 7.93 -12.57 24.54
CA THR A 191 8.83 -13.66 24.20
C THR A 191 8.13 -14.94 24.63
N THR A 192 7.82 -15.81 23.67
CA THR A 192 7.18 -17.13 23.84
C THR A 192 7.75 -17.87 25.06
N THR A 193 7.11 -17.69 26.21
CA THR A 193 7.40 -18.45 27.42
C THR A 193 6.12 -19.19 27.82
N PRO A 194 6.20 -20.46 28.27
CA PRO A 194 5.04 -21.35 28.42
C PRO A 194 3.96 -20.87 29.41
N ASN A 195 4.24 -19.83 30.20
CA ASN A 195 3.38 -19.31 31.27
C ASN A 195 2.88 -17.88 31.02
N SER A 196 2.92 -17.43 29.76
CA SER A 196 2.38 -16.12 29.40
C SER A 196 0.84 -16.12 29.54
N PRO A 197 0.24 -15.14 30.25
CA PRO A 197 -1.22 -15.02 30.33
C PRO A 197 -1.81 -14.90 28.92
N THR A 198 -2.89 -15.63 28.64
CA THR A 198 -3.58 -15.68 27.33
C THR A 198 -4.21 -14.35 26.89
N THR A 199 -4.16 -13.32 27.75
CA THR A 199 -4.72 -11.99 27.49
C THR A 199 -3.74 -10.92 27.96
N CYS A 200 -3.39 -9.99 27.07
CA CYS A 200 -2.56 -8.84 27.37
C CYS A 200 -3.44 -7.74 27.99
N ASN A 201 -3.30 -7.53 29.30
CA ASN A 201 -4.00 -6.48 30.04
C ASN A 201 -3.08 -5.28 30.31
N LYS A 202 -3.64 -4.19 30.88
CA LYS A 202 -2.86 -2.97 31.17
C LYS A 202 -1.74 -3.18 32.18
N THR A 203 -1.89 -4.09 33.15
CA THR A 203 -0.86 -4.38 34.16
C THR A 203 0.33 -5.11 33.54
N SER A 204 0.08 -6.09 32.67
CA SER A 204 1.13 -6.78 31.92
C SER A 204 1.82 -5.85 30.92
N ALA A 205 1.08 -4.98 30.22
CA ALA A 205 1.66 -4.00 29.32
C ALA A 205 2.52 -2.96 30.05
N GLN A 206 2.09 -2.53 31.24
CA GLN A 206 2.87 -1.66 32.12
C GLN A 206 4.19 -2.33 32.55
N SER A 207 4.13 -3.61 32.91
CA SER A 207 5.31 -4.37 33.33
C SER A 207 6.29 -4.59 32.17
N ALA A 208 5.77 -4.81 30.96
CA ALA A 208 6.55 -4.97 29.75
C ALA A 208 7.22 -3.67 29.28
N ASN A 209 6.63 -2.52 29.61
CA ASN A 209 7.16 -1.17 29.33
C ASN A 209 7.64 -1.00 27.88
N VAL A 210 6.86 -1.50 26.93
CA VAL A 210 7.14 -1.42 25.49
C VAL A 210 7.09 0.05 25.03
N PRO A 211 8.08 0.55 24.27
CA PRO A 211 8.11 1.94 23.82
C PRO A 211 6.99 2.27 22.81
N GLY A 212 6.62 3.54 22.71
CA GLY A 212 5.65 4.03 21.73
C GLY A 212 6.12 3.95 20.27
N CYS A 213 5.16 3.86 19.34
CA CYS A 213 5.42 3.71 17.92
C CYS A 213 5.85 5.01 17.21
N LYS A 214 5.78 6.19 17.84
CA LYS A 214 6.12 7.46 17.19
C LYS A 214 7.53 7.50 16.60
N ALA A 215 8.53 7.09 17.38
CA ALA A 215 9.92 7.06 16.92
C ALA A 215 10.12 6.06 15.78
N LYS A 216 9.43 4.91 15.86
CA LYS A 216 9.44 3.90 14.81
C LYS A 216 8.83 4.43 13.51
N ILE A 217 7.66 5.06 13.56
CA ILE A 217 7.02 5.69 12.39
C ILE A 217 8.00 6.70 11.78
N ASN A 218 8.54 7.62 12.59
CA ASN A 218 9.46 8.65 12.12
C ASN A 218 10.68 8.06 11.40
N ASN A 219 11.36 7.11 12.04
CA ASN A 219 12.56 6.49 11.50
C ASN A 219 12.26 5.69 10.23
N PHE A 220 11.17 4.93 10.23
CA PHE A 220 10.75 4.16 9.07
C PHE A 220 10.41 5.07 7.89
N THR A 221 9.66 6.16 8.13
CA THR A 221 9.33 7.12 7.07
C THR A 221 10.59 7.75 6.50
N MET A 222 11.47 8.30 7.35
CA MET A 222 12.68 8.98 6.87
C MET A 222 13.62 8.04 6.11
N ALA A 223 13.78 6.80 6.58
CA ALA A 223 14.63 5.81 5.93
C ALA A 223 14.10 5.40 4.54
N ASN A 224 12.78 5.28 4.38
CA ASN A 224 12.16 4.77 3.16
C ASN A 224 11.66 5.88 2.21
N LEU A 225 11.71 7.15 2.63
CA LEU A 225 11.23 8.29 1.84
C LEU A 225 11.93 8.39 0.49
N ASN A 226 13.22 8.07 0.41
CA ASN A 226 13.97 8.04 -0.85
C ASN A 226 13.47 6.94 -1.80
N MET A 227 13.17 5.75 -1.28
CA MET A 227 12.59 4.67 -2.10
C MET A 227 11.22 5.09 -2.67
N ILE A 228 10.36 5.70 -1.84
CA ILE A 228 9.05 6.21 -2.28
C ILE A 228 9.22 7.26 -3.39
N LYS A 229 10.18 8.18 -3.25
CA LYS A 229 10.51 9.16 -4.30
C LYS A 229 10.91 8.49 -5.61
N TYR A 230 11.81 7.50 -5.57
CA TYR A 230 12.28 6.83 -6.80
C TYR A 230 11.16 6.04 -7.49
N VAL A 231 10.32 5.34 -6.74
CA VAL A 231 9.13 4.67 -7.28
C VAL A 231 8.19 5.69 -7.93
N GLY A 232 7.96 6.84 -7.27
CA GLY A 232 7.16 7.93 -7.82
C GLY A 232 7.71 8.50 -9.12
N ILE A 233 9.02 8.75 -9.20
CA ILE A 233 9.69 9.22 -10.43
C ILE A 233 9.54 8.19 -11.56
N GLY A 234 9.74 6.90 -11.26
CA GLY A 234 9.54 5.83 -12.25
C GLY A 234 8.10 5.79 -12.79
N ALA A 235 7.11 5.94 -11.90
CA ALA A 235 5.70 6.01 -12.29
C ALA A 235 5.40 7.23 -13.18
N ILE A 236 5.94 8.40 -12.85
CA ILE A 236 5.80 9.62 -13.65
C ILE A 236 6.37 9.41 -15.06
N LEU A 237 7.59 8.86 -15.17
CA LEU A 237 8.23 8.63 -16.47
C LEU A 237 7.42 7.66 -17.34
N LEU A 238 6.93 6.57 -16.75
CA LEU A 238 6.09 5.60 -17.44
C LEU A 238 4.76 6.24 -17.92
N GLN A 239 4.09 6.99 -17.04
CA GLN A 239 2.84 7.67 -17.39
C GLN A 239 3.04 8.76 -18.44
N ALA A 240 4.13 9.53 -18.35
CA ALA A 240 4.46 10.55 -19.33
C ALA A 240 4.74 9.94 -20.71
N ALA A 241 5.43 8.79 -20.77
CA ALA A 241 5.63 8.06 -22.02
C ALA A 241 4.30 7.59 -22.63
N LEU A 242 3.41 7.01 -21.82
CA LEU A 242 2.06 6.61 -22.26
C LEU A 242 1.22 7.80 -22.73
N PHE A 243 1.32 8.94 -22.03
CA PHE A 243 0.65 10.18 -22.41
C PHE A 243 1.13 10.68 -23.77
N VAL A 244 2.44 10.77 -24.00
CA VAL A 244 3.02 11.18 -25.28
C VAL A 244 2.59 10.26 -26.42
N ILE A 245 2.65 8.94 -26.20
CA ILE A 245 2.15 7.93 -27.16
C ILE A 245 0.67 8.16 -27.47
N THR A 246 -0.14 8.46 -26.46
CA THR A 246 -1.58 8.71 -26.63
C THR A 246 -1.83 9.97 -27.46
N ILE A 247 -1.13 11.07 -27.17
CA ILE A 247 -1.25 12.33 -27.93
C ILE A 247 -0.81 12.14 -29.38
N LEU A 248 0.34 11.49 -29.60
CA LEU A 248 0.81 11.16 -30.95
C LEU A 248 -0.21 10.30 -31.71
N THR A 249 -0.90 9.37 -31.03
CA THR A 249 -1.97 8.55 -31.63
C THR A 249 -3.20 9.38 -32.01
N ILE A 250 -3.53 10.41 -31.23
CA ILE A 250 -4.65 11.32 -31.52
C ILE A 250 -4.31 12.22 -32.72
N CYS A 251 -3.04 12.64 -32.85
CA CYS A 251 -2.60 13.56 -33.90
C CYS A 251 -2.27 12.90 -35.26
N LEU A 252 -2.06 11.58 -35.32
CA LEU A 252 -1.65 10.82 -36.51
C LEU A 252 -2.77 9.96 -37.10
#